data_AF-A0A920UY82-F1
#
_entry.id   AF-A0A920UY82-F1
#
_cell.length_a   1.000
_cell.length_b   1.000
_cell.length_c   1.000
_cell.angle_alpha   90.00
_cell.angle_beta   90.00
_cell.angle_gamma   90.00
#
_symmetry.space_group_name_H-M   'P 1'
#
loop_
_entity.id
_entity.type
_entity.pdbx_description
1 polymer ?
#
loop_
_entity_poly.entity_id
_entity_poly.type
_entity_poly.pdbx_seq_one_letter_code
_entity_poly.pdbx_strand_id
1 'polypeptide(L)' 'MVLGRRSETHSLFAPELSTFEEDHGAYRQADAEGFIKLNALRLRVAQRLRNS' A
#
# COMPACT_ATOMS: atom_id res chain seq x y z
N MET A 1 -1.47 24.01 -14.65
CA MET A 1 -2.23 22.88 -14.05
C MET A 1 -1.92 21.63 -14.87
N VAL A 2 -1.61 20.51 -14.23
CA VAL A 2 -1.33 19.24 -14.93
C VAL A 2 -2.63 18.45 -15.00
N LEU A 3 -3.02 18.02 -16.20
CA LEU A 3 -4.30 17.32 -16.46
C LEU A 3 -4.15 15.81 -16.71
N GLY A 4 -2.92 15.30 -16.82
CA GLY A 4 -2.67 13.89 -17.07
C GLY A 4 -1.19 13.52 -17.11
N ARG A 5 -0.92 12.22 -17.01
CA ARG A 5 0.42 11.61 -17.05
C ARG A 5 0.35 10.32 -17.88
N ARG A 6 1.35 10.11 -18.75
CA ARG A 6 1.50 8.87 -19.52
C ARG A 6 2.99 8.58 -19.70
N SER A 7 3.34 7.31 -19.67
CA SER A 7 4.62 6.79 -20.14
C SER A 7 4.31 5.68 -21.13
N GLU A 8 4.84 5.77 -22.34
CA GLU A 8 4.59 4.79 -23.41
C GLU A 8 5.30 3.47 -23.13
N THR A 9 6.43 3.52 -22.44
CA THR A 9 7.36 2.38 -22.33
C THR A 9 7.68 1.99 -20.88
N HIS A 10 7.45 2.88 -19.90
CA HIS A 10 7.93 2.69 -18.52
C HIS A 10 6.90 3.14 -17.48
N SER A 11 5.61 2.88 -17.70
CA SER A 11 4.60 3.13 -16.66
C SER A 11 4.73 2.09 -15.55
N LEU A 12 4.85 2.53 -14.30
CA LEU A 12 4.71 1.68 -13.11
C LEU A 12 3.28 1.68 -12.55
N PHE A 13 2.38 2.44 -13.17
CA PHE A 13 0.97 2.41 -12.83
C PHE A 13 0.31 1.17 -13.44
N ALA A 14 -0.31 0.36 -12.59
CA ALA A 14 -1.04 -0.87 -12.96
C ALA A 14 -2.53 -0.68 -12.65
N PRO A 15 -3.39 -0.43 -13.65
CA PRO A 15 -4.83 -0.19 -13.46
C PRO A 15 -5.54 -1.38 -12.79
N GLU A 16 -5.15 -2.61 -13.10
CA GLU A 16 -5.79 -3.82 -12.55
C GLU A 16 -5.60 -3.94 -11.04
N LEU A 17 -4.43 -3.52 -10.52
CA LEU A 17 -4.15 -3.47 -9.08
C LEU A 17 -4.77 -2.25 -8.40
N SER A 18 -5.03 -1.18 -9.15
CA SER A 18 -5.40 0.14 -8.63
C SER A 18 -6.90 0.44 -8.69
N THR A 19 -7.71 -0.49 -9.19
CA THR A 19 -9.15 -0.34 -9.34
C THR A 19 -9.91 -0.74 -8.07
N PHE A 20 -11.14 -0.24 -7.92
CA PHE A 20 -12.08 -0.60 -6.85
C PHE A 20 -13.09 -1.67 -7.26
N GLU A 21 -13.16 -2.01 -8.55
CA GLU A 21 -14.00 -3.11 -9.05
C GLU A 21 -13.56 -4.46 -8.48
N GLU A 22 -14.32 -5.53 -8.71
CA GLU A 22 -13.89 -6.92 -8.47
C GLU A 22 -12.68 -7.23 -9.38
N ASP A 23 -11.54 -6.68 -8.99
CA ASP A 23 -10.23 -7.18 -9.33
C ASP A 23 -10.28 -8.67 -9.01
N HIS A 24 -10.05 -9.49 -10.02
CA HIS A 24 -10.16 -10.96 -10.00
C HIS A 24 -9.12 -11.63 -9.07
N GLY A 25 -8.80 -11.01 -7.94
CA GLY A 25 -7.82 -11.41 -6.96
C GLY A 25 -6.43 -10.79 -7.13
N ALA A 26 -6.22 -9.76 -7.97
CA ALA A 26 -4.87 -9.19 -8.11
C ALA A 26 -4.42 -8.42 -6.84
N TYR A 27 -5.34 -7.88 -6.05
CA TYR A 27 -5.09 -7.32 -4.72
C TYR A 27 -5.89 -8.03 -3.61
N ARG A 28 -5.18 -8.73 -2.71
CA ARG A 28 -5.80 -9.35 -1.53
C ARG A 28 -5.81 -8.39 -0.34
N GLN A 29 -6.93 -7.72 -0.13
CA GLN A 29 -7.12 -6.73 0.96
C GLN A 29 -6.75 -7.25 2.35
N ALA A 30 -7.01 -8.54 2.64
CA ALA A 30 -6.70 -9.15 3.93
C ALA A 30 -5.20 -9.11 4.29
N ASP A 31 -4.30 -9.05 3.30
CA ASP A 31 -2.86 -8.98 3.54
C ASP A 31 -2.42 -7.62 4.11
N ALA A 32 -3.22 -6.57 3.88
CA ALA A 32 -2.90 -5.22 4.33
C ALA A 32 -2.80 -5.13 5.86
N GLU A 33 -3.62 -5.89 6.59
CA GLU A 33 -3.63 -5.89 8.05
C GLU A 33 -2.27 -6.34 8.62
N GLY A 34 -1.73 -7.45 8.12
CA GLY A 34 -0.43 -7.97 8.52
C GLY A 34 0.68 -6.99 8.18
N PHE A 35 0.66 -6.43 6.96
CA PHE A 35 1.64 -5.45 6.50
C PHE A 35 1.68 -4.21 7.39
N ILE A 36 0.51 -3.63 7.71
CA ILE A 36 0.41 -2.45 8.58
C ILE A 36 0.95 -2.77 9.98
N LYS A 37 0.53 -3.89 10.58
CA LYS A 37 0.96 -4.29 11.93
C LYS A 37 2.47 -4.52 12.03
N LEU A 38 3.07 -5.11 10.99
CA LEU A 38 4.51 -5.36 10.93
C LEU A 38 5.29 -4.05 10.79
N ASN A 39 4.90 -3.17 9.87
CA ASN A 39 5.54 -1.86 9.70
C ASN A 39 5.42 -0.98 10.96
N ALA A 40 4.29 -1.07 11.66
CA ALA A 40 4.06 -0.36 12.91
C ALA A 40 4.77 -0.97 14.13
N LEU A 41 5.32 -2.19 14.04
CA LEU A 41 5.90 -2.89 15.17
C LEU A 41 7.01 -2.09 15.84
N ARG A 42 7.97 -1.56 15.07
CA ARG A 42 9.09 -0.76 15.60
C ARG A 42 8.61 0.48 16.35
N LEU A 43 7.52 1.11 15.89
CA LEU A 43 6.96 2.30 16.51
C LEU A 43 6.31 1.96 17.86
N ARG A 44 5.56 0.85 17.92
CA ARG A 44 4.96 0.34 19.16
C ARG A 44 6.03 -0.03 20.20
N VAL A 45 7.12 -0.67 19.79
CA VAL A 45 8.25 -1.00 20.69
C VAL A 45 8.90 0.27 21.20
N ALA A 46 9.21 1.24 20.32
CA ALA A 46 9.81 2.50 20.72
C ALA A 46 8.92 3.29 21.71
N GLN A 47 7.59 3.25 21.53
CA GLN A 47 6.67 3.86 22.49
C GLN A 47 6.70 3.17 23.86
N ARG A 48 6.76 1.84 23.90
CA ARG A 48 6.86 1.09 25.17
C ARG A 48 8.12 1.45 25.94
N LEU A 49 9.26 1.55 25.25
CA LEU A 49 10.54 1.94 25.86
C LEU A 49 10.54 3.38 26.38
N ARG A 50 9.82 4.31 25.74
CA ARG A 50 9.68 5.69 26.23
C ARG A 50 8.78 5.83 27.46
N ASN A 51 7.85 4.90 27.64
CA ASN A 51 6.87 4.91 28.73
C ASN A 51 7.29 4.06 29.94
N SER A 52 8.46 3.42 29.86
CA SER A 52 9.08 2.64 30.93
C SER A 52 10.14 3.49 31.63
#